data_AF-A0A1B6EFC6-F1
#
_entry.id   AF-A0A1B6EFC6-F1
#
_cell.length_a   1.000
_cell.length_b   1.000
_cell.length_c   1.000
_cell.angle_alpha   90.00
_cell.angle_beta   90.00
_cell.angle_gamma   90.00
#
_symmetry.space_group_name_H-M   'P 1'
#
loop_
_entity.id
_entity.type
_entity.pdbx_description
1 polymer ?
#
loop_
_entity_poly.entity_id
_entity_poly.type
_entity_poly.pdbx_seq_one_letter_code
_entity_poly.pdbx_strand_id
1 'polypeptide(L)'
;MVETSGTVVHLKQPFNATRINASGIDHRVKELQKENAQLTGKAGFWEEFESLQQQECKHLLSRKEGQKPENRNKNRYKNILPFDHTRVKLRDVDPTVAGSEYINANYIKTEDDVETTSQVYIATQGCLPSTAAHFWLMVIQENTRVIVMTTKEMERGKNKCARYWPEEGESKEYEKVTVKNMSQSSTTDYTLREFLVTYQEEERTVYHYHFQAWPDHGVPSDPGCVLNFLHDVNARQEAITGAGPVIVHCSAGIGRTGTFIVIDMILDQIKKQGLDCEIDIQRTIQMVRSQRSGMVQTEAQYKFVYLAVQHYIQTVSQRMQAEQKSLQLGREYTNIRYSNEINVSPSPSIVTEPVKGLTLTLSRSTTSLFTTTPNCRSPCKTSDAHLPRPPDEMPKQLYENIPLKER
;
A
#
# COMPACT_ATOMS: atom_id res chain seq x y z
N MET A 1 -5.05 3.84 -43.57
CA MET A 1 -4.91 2.62 -44.42
C MET A 1 -6.19 2.46 -45.21
N VAL A 2 -6.18 1.82 -46.38
CA VAL A 2 -7.41 1.56 -47.15
C VAL A 2 -7.50 0.05 -47.36
N GLU A 3 -8.60 -0.55 -46.91
CA GLU A 3 -8.87 -1.98 -47.09
C GLU A 3 -9.21 -2.29 -48.55
N THR A 4 -9.06 -3.57 -48.93
CA THR A 4 -9.49 -4.08 -50.25
C THR A 4 -10.98 -3.89 -50.52
N SER A 5 -11.79 -3.70 -49.47
CA SER A 5 -13.21 -3.32 -49.54
C SER A 5 -13.45 -1.86 -49.94
N GLY A 6 -12.40 -1.04 -50.06
CA GLY A 6 -12.50 0.42 -50.26
C GLY A 6 -12.73 1.22 -48.98
N THR A 7 -12.79 0.56 -47.82
CA THR A 7 -12.97 1.23 -46.53
C THR A 7 -11.68 1.88 -46.07
N VAL A 8 -11.75 3.18 -45.76
CA VAL A 8 -10.60 3.94 -45.25
C VAL A 8 -10.53 3.79 -43.73
N VAL A 9 -9.50 3.10 -43.26
CA VAL A 9 -9.15 2.98 -41.84
C VAL A 9 -8.40 4.23 -41.40
N HIS A 10 -9.10 5.08 -40.65
CA HIS A 10 -8.53 6.26 -40.00
C HIS A 10 -7.97 5.89 -38.62
N LEU A 11 -6.65 5.92 -38.46
CA LEU A 11 -6.01 5.86 -37.15
C LEU A 11 -6.10 7.24 -36.50
N LYS A 12 -7.20 7.50 -35.79
CA LYS A 12 -7.46 8.82 -35.19
C LYS A 12 -6.70 9.02 -33.88
N GLN A 13 -6.80 8.04 -32.97
CA GLN A 13 -6.21 8.12 -31.64
C GLN A 13 -5.63 6.76 -31.26
N PRO A 14 -4.39 6.69 -30.74
CA PRO A 14 -3.81 5.43 -30.28
C PRO A 14 -4.60 4.90 -29.07
N PHE A 15 -4.80 3.58 -29.04
CA PHE A 15 -5.27 2.89 -27.85
C PHE A 15 -4.04 2.54 -27.00
N ASN A 16 -3.75 3.37 -26.00
CA ASN A 16 -2.57 3.21 -25.17
C ASN A 16 -2.67 1.93 -24.33
N ALA A 17 -1.72 1.01 -24.51
CA ALA A 17 -1.63 -0.19 -23.68
C ALA A 17 -1.17 0.18 -22.27
N THR A 18 -1.87 -0.32 -21.25
CA THR A 18 -1.51 -0.15 -19.83
C THR A 18 -0.74 -1.34 -19.27
N ARG A 19 -0.85 -2.49 -19.93
CA ARG A 19 -0.11 -3.70 -19.60
C ARG A 19 1.34 -3.59 -20.03
N ILE A 20 2.24 -3.98 -19.13
CA ILE A 20 3.68 -3.97 -19.35
C ILE A 20 4.32 -5.22 -18.77
N ASN A 21 5.49 -5.61 -19.28
CA ASN A 21 6.36 -6.53 -18.56
C ASN A 21 6.92 -5.83 -17.31
N ALA A 22 6.95 -6.49 -16.16
CA ALA A 22 7.43 -5.91 -14.91
C ALA A 22 8.87 -5.39 -15.05
N SER A 23 9.78 -6.16 -15.65
CA SER A 23 11.16 -5.72 -15.93
C SER A 23 11.25 -4.43 -16.78
N GLY A 24 10.22 -4.13 -17.57
CA GLY A 24 10.13 -2.94 -18.42
C GLY A 24 9.55 -1.69 -17.74
N ILE A 25 9.24 -1.73 -16.44
CA ILE A 25 8.55 -0.62 -15.74
C ILE A 25 9.31 0.71 -15.80
N ASP A 26 10.64 0.69 -15.79
CA ASP A 26 11.47 1.90 -15.91
C ASP A 26 11.19 2.67 -17.20
N HIS A 27 11.00 1.94 -18.30
CA HIS A 27 10.66 2.53 -19.59
C HIS A 27 9.25 3.13 -19.55
N ARG A 28 8.29 2.40 -18.97
CA ARG A 28 6.90 2.87 -18.87
C ARG A 28 6.79 4.14 -18.02
N VAL A 29 7.48 4.20 -16.88
CA VAL A 29 7.49 5.40 -16.03
C VAL A 29 8.06 6.60 -16.79
N LYS A 30 9.18 6.42 -17.50
CA LYS A 30 9.77 7.50 -18.33
C LYS A 30 8.83 7.94 -19.44
N GLU A 31 8.10 7.02 -20.04
CA GLU A 31 7.11 7.32 -21.08
C GLU A 31 5.95 8.14 -20.51
N LEU A 32 5.36 7.71 -19.39
CA LEU A 32 4.24 8.39 -18.73
C LEU A 32 4.62 9.77 -18.15
N GLN A 33 5.90 10.00 -17.89
CA GLN A 33 6.43 11.31 -17.47
C GLN A 33 6.55 12.31 -18.61
N LYS A 34 6.64 11.86 -19.88
CA LYS A 34 6.73 12.77 -21.01
C LYS A 34 5.42 13.53 -21.15
N GLU A 35 5.51 14.84 -21.30
CA GLU A 35 4.35 15.69 -21.59
C GLU A 35 3.84 15.41 -23.00
N ASN A 36 2.51 15.36 -23.17
CA ASN A 36 1.91 15.20 -24.48
C ASN A 36 2.02 16.53 -25.25
N ALA A 37 2.76 16.54 -26.37
CA ALA A 37 3.00 17.74 -27.17
C ALA A 37 1.72 18.37 -27.75
N GLN A 38 0.60 17.64 -27.78
CA GLN A 38 -0.69 18.12 -28.30
C GLN A 38 -1.62 18.71 -27.23
N LEU A 39 -1.36 18.44 -25.95
CA LEU A 39 -2.18 18.90 -24.82
C LEU A 39 -1.24 19.58 -23.80
N THR A 40 -1.15 20.91 -23.89
CA THR A 40 -0.31 21.72 -23.00
C THR A 40 -0.57 21.40 -21.53
N GLY A 41 0.45 20.87 -20.84
CA GLY A 41 0.47 20.68 -19.38
C GLY A 41 -0.13 19.37 -18.85
N LYS A 42 -0.41 18.36 -19.69
CA LYS A 42 -0.95 17.06 -19.25
C LYS A 42 -0.03 15.91 -19.68
N ALA A 43 0.52 15.19 -18.69
CA ALA A 43 1.43 14.06 -18.88
C ALA A 43 0.67 12.72 -18.99
N GLY A 44 1.35 11.66 -19.42
CA GLY A 44 0.73 10.33 -19.61
C GLY A 44 0.08 9.75 -18.35
N PHE A 45 0.63 10.04 -17.15
CA PHE A 45 -0.01 9.66 -15.88
C PHE A 45 -1.41 10.26 -15.70
N TRP A 46 -1.59 11.53 -16.08
CA TRP A 46 -2.87 12.20 -16.01
C TRP A 46 -3.88 11.53 -16.96
N GLU A 47 -3.47 11.22 -18.19
CA GLU A 47 -4.34 10.58 -19.18
C GLU A 47 -4.84 9.20 -18.72
N GLU A 48 -3.94 8.35 -18.21
CA GLU A 48 -4.34 7.04 -17.68
C GLU A 48 -5.23 7.16 -16.45
N PHE A 49 -4.92 8.08 -15.53
CA PHE A 49 -5.71 8.28 -14.32
C PHE A 49 -7.11 8.84 -14.65
N GLU A 50 -7.23 9.79 -15.58
CA GLU A 50 -8.53 10.31 -16.02
C GLU A 50 -9.37 9.24 -16.73
N SER A 51 -8.74 8.34 -17.49
CA SER A 51 -9.44 7.19 -18.07
C SER A 51 -10.10 6.32 -16.99
N LEU A 52 -9.41 6.08 -15.85
CA LEU A 52 -10.01 5.41 -14.69
C LEU A 52 -11.21 6.18 -14.13
N GLN A 53 -11.09 7.50 -13.98
CA GLN A 53 -12.16 8.34 -13.47
C GLN A 53 -13.41 8.30 -14.38
N GLN A 54 -13.22 8.31 -15.70
CA GLN A 54 -14.32 8.25 -16.66
C GLN A 54 -15.05 6.90 -16.66
N GLN A 55 -14.34 5.80 -16.37
CA GLN A 55 -14.94 4.48 -16.26
C GLN A 55 -15.80 4.32 -15.00
N GLU A 56 -15.47 4.99 -13.89
CA GLU A 56 -16.28 4.93 -12.66
C GLU A 56 -17.73 5.36 -12.89
N CYS A 57 -17.98 6.33 -13.78
CA CYS A 57 -19.34 6.77 -14.13
C CYS A 57 -20.20 5.66 -14.77
N LYS A 58 -19.58 4.59 -15.29
CA LYS A 58 -20.28 3.48 -15.97
C LYS A 58 -20.70 2.36 -15.01
N HIS A 59 -20.13 2.32 -13.80
CA HIS A 59 -20.35 1.24 -12.82
C HIS A 59 -21.01 1.75 -11.54
N LEU A 60 -22.30 2.13 -11.64
CA LEU A 60 -23.12 2.54 -10.50
C LEU A 60 -23.58 1.31 -9.69
N LEU A 61 -22.65 0.72 -8.94
CA LEU A 61 -22.94 -0.40 -8.04
C LEU A 61 -23.75 0.05 -6.81
N SER A 62 -24.57 -0.86 -6.28
CA SER A 62 -25.49 -0.58 -5.16
C SER A 62 -24.75 -0.26 -3.87
N ARG A 63 -25.24 0.74 -3.13
CA ARG A 63 -24.72 1.22 -1.83
C ARG A 63 -25.87 1.50 -0.85
N LYS A 64 -27.01 0.83 -1.04
CA LYS A 64 -28.27 1.11 -0.34
C LYS A 64 -28.13 0.93 1.15
N GLU A 65 -27.35 -0.05 1.61
CA GLU A 65 -27.15 -0.32 3.03
C GLU A 65 -26.45 0.85 3.74
N GLY A 66 -25.45 1.45 3.09
CA GLY A 66 -24.77 2.63 3.63
C GLY A 66 -25.61 3.91 3.60
N GLN A 67 -26.65 3.97 2.77
CA GLN A 67 -27.56 5.11 2.65
C GLN A 67 -28.70 5.09 3.66
N LYS A 68 -28.93 3.97 4.35
CA LYS A 68 -29.99 3.82 5.35
C LYS A 68 -29.85 4.86 6.47
N PRO A 69 -30.96 5.45 6.96
CA PRO A 69 -30.94 6.47 8.01
C PRO A 69 -30.16 6.04 9.26
N GLU A 70 -30.30 4.79 9.66
CA GLU A 70 -29.69 4.21 10.87
C GLU A 70 -28.16 4.08 10.75
N ASN A 71 -27.66 3.95 9.52
CA ASN A 71 -26.23 3.78 9.21
C ASN A 71 -25.53 5.11 8.92
N ARG A 72 -26.27 6.21 8.75
CA ARG A 72 -25.71 7.52 8.38
C ARG A 72 -24.63 8.01 9.35
N ASN A 73 -24.82 7.80 10.65
CA ASN A 73 -23.86 8.20 11.68
C ASN A 73 -22.70 7.21 11.87
N LYS A 74 -22.74 6.07 11.18
CA LYS A 74 -21.64 5.10 11.10
C LYS A 74 -20.67 5.41 9.95
N ASN A 75 -20.98 6.41 9.12
CA ASN A 75 -20.16 6.84 7.98
C ASN A 75 -19.43 8.14 8.30
N ARG A 76 -18.10 8.15 8.17
CA ARG A 76 -17.30 9.36 8.34
C ARG A 76 -17.60 10.40 7.26
N TYR A 77 -17.86 9.94 6.04
CA TYR A 77 -18.22 10.78 4.90
C TYR A 77 -19.51 10.30 4.27
N LYS A 78 -20.45 11.22 4.05
CA LYS A 78 -21.80 10.91 3.55
C LYS A 78 -21.79 10.25 2.17
N ASN A 79 -20.81 10.59 1.33
CA ASN A 79 -20.69 10.14 -0.06
C ASN A 79 -19.71 8.98 -0.26
N ILE A 80 -19.06 8.48 0.81
CA ILE A 80 -18.11 7.37 0.73
C ILE A 80 -18.73 6.19 1.47
N LEU A 81 -19.42 5.35 0.70
CA LEU A 81 -20.22 4.23 1.20
C LEU A 81 -19.70 2.92 0.60
N PRO A 82 -19.74 1.81 1.37
CA PRO A 82 -19.33 0.51 0.86
C PRO A 82 -20.33 0.01 -0.19
N PHE A 83 -19.85 -0.74 -1.19
CA PHE A 83 -20.76 -1.46 -2.08
C PHE A 83 -21.45 -2.60 -1.36
N ASP A 84 -22.73 -2.82 -1.65
CA ASP A 84 -23.56 -3.79 -0.93
C ASP A 84 -23.11 -5.24 -1.18
N HIS A 85 -22.56 -5.57 -2.37
CA HIS A 85 -22.17 -6.93 -2.74
C HIS A 85 -20.84 -7.40 -2.13
N THR A 86 -19.96 -6.46 -1.74
CA THR A 86 -18.66 -6.76 -1.11
C THR A 86 -18.54 -6.23 0.32
N ARG A 87 -19.58 -5.61 0.88
CA ARG A 87 -19.49 -5.07 2.24
C ARG A 87 -19.28 -6.18 3.25
N VAL A 88 -18.54 -5.85 4.31
CA VAL A 88 -18.50 -6.69 5.51
C VAL A 88 -19.84 -6.58 6.24
N LYS A 89 -20.39 -7.71 6.68
CA LYS A 89 -21.62 -7.79 7.49
C LYS A 89 -21.26 -8.35 8.85
N LEU A 90 -21.56 -7.64 9.93
CA LEU A 90 -21.30 -8.13 11.28
C LEU A 90 -22.36 -9.18 11.67
N ARG A 91 -21.90 -10.30 12.24
CA ARG A 91 -22.71 -11.49 12.55
C ARG A 91 -23.15 -11.54 14.02
N ASP A 92 -22.25 -11.30 14.97
CA ASP A 92 -22.57 -11.33 16.40
C ASP A 92 -23.08 -9.98 16.95
N VAL A 93 -24.19 -9.54 16.36
CA VAL A 93 -24.87 -8.29 16.70
C VAL A 93 -26.35 -8.56 16.97
N ASP A 94 -27.02 -7.66 17.69
CA ASP A 94 -28.45 -7.79 17.96
C ASP A 94 -29.26 -7.56 16.66
N PRO A 95 -29.97 -8.59 16.14
CA PRO A 95 -30.72 -8.47 14.90
C PRO A 95 -31.97 -7.58 15.03
N THR A 96 -32.41 -7.28 16.26
CA THR A 96 -33.55 -6.38 16.52
C THR A 96 -33.17 -4.91 16.37
N VAL A 97 -31.87 -4.60 16.47
CA VAL A 97 -31.35 -3.24 16.33
C VAL A 97 -31.06 -2.96 14.85
N ALA A 98 -31.87 -2.09 14.25
CA ALA A 98 -31.71 -1.72 12.84
C ALA A 98 -30.29 -1.17 12.55
N GLY A 99 -29.65 -1.72 11.51
CA GLY A 99 -28.29 -1.33 11.10
C GLY A 99 -27.17 -1.88 11.99
N SER A 100 -27.45 -2.73 12.98
CA SER A 100 -26.41 -3.33 13.85
C SER A 100 -25.36 -4.12 13.07
N GLU A 101 -25.73 -4.77 11.97
CA GLU A 101 -24.81 -5.51 11.09
C GLU A 101 -23.89 -4.63 10.24
N TYR A 102 -24.09 -3.31 10.24
CA TYR A 102 -23.40 -2.40 9.33
C TYR A 102 -22.05 -1.91 9.87
N ILE A 103 -21.03 -2.07 9.04
CA ILE A 103 -19.74 -1.38 9.14
C ILE A 103 -19.32 -0.88 7.75
N ASN A 104 -18.72 0.31 7.67
CA ASN A 104 -18.24 0.87 6.40
C ASN A 104 -16.90 0.23 6.01
N ALA A 105 -16.97 -1.01 5.53
CA ALA A 105 -15.84 -1.81 5.10
C ALA A 105 -16.22 -2.71 3.91
N ASN A 106 -15.26 -3.02 3.05
CA ASN A 106 -15.42 -3.99 1.95
C ASN A 106 -14.28 -5.00 1.94
N TYR A 107 -14.58 -6.24 1.59
CA TYR A 107 -13.57 -7.20 1.19
C TYR A 107 -12.94 -6.77 -0.14
N ILE A 108 -11.62 -6.93 -0.25
CA ILE A 108 -10.85 -6.74 -1.48
C ILE A 108 -10.06 -8.03 -1.72
N LYS A 109 -10.25 -8.65 -2.88
CA LYS A 109 -9.54 -9.86 -3.30
C LYS A 109 -9.19 -9.82 -4.79
N THR A 110 -8.26 -10.66 -5.22
CA THR A 110 -7.97 -10.87 -6.66
C THR A 110 -9.15 -11.61 -7.34
N GLU A 111 -9.31 -11.42 -8.65
CA GLU A 111 -10.38 -12.08 -9.44
C GLU A 111 -10.02 -13.54 -9.78
N ASP A 112 -8.73 -13.90 -9.81
CA ASP A 112 -8.24 -15.22 -10.20
C ASP A 112 -8.28 -16.22 -9.02
N ASP A 113 -9.48 -16.68 -8.68
CA ASP A 113 -9.79 -17.62 -7.59
C ASP A 113 -9.57 -19.11 -8.00
N VAL A 114 -8.53 -19.40 -8.79
CA VAL A 114 -8.19 -20.80 -9.16
C VAL A 114 -7.24 -21.45 -8.14
N GLU A 115 -6.51 -20.65 -7.36
CA GLU A 115 -5.70 -21.14 -6.24
C GLU A 115 -5.95 -20.27 -4.99
N THR A 116 -6.33 -20.93 -3.89
CA THR A 116 -6.71 -20.38 -2.57
C THR A 116 -5.55 -19.70 -1.80
N THR A 117 -4.55 -19.16 -2.49
CA THR A 117 -3.27 -18.70 -1.91
C THR A 117 -3.04 -17.19 -2.01
N SER A 118 -4.00 -16.44 -2.56
CA SER A 118 -3.89 -14.98 -2.68
C SER A 118 -4.33 -14.27 -1.40
N GLN A 119 -3.59 -13.23 -1.01
CA GLN A 119 -3.89 -12.41 0.15
C GLN A 119 -5.25 -11.72 -0.01
N VAL A 120 -6.09 -11.81 1.01
CA VAL A 120 -7.38 -11.10 1.10
C VAL A 120 -7.23 -9.91 2.03
N TYR A 121 -7.92 -8.81 1.71
CA TYR A 121 -7.91 -7.59 2.50
C TYR A 121 -9.33 -7.17 2.89
N ILE A 122 -9.41 -6.35 3.92
CA ILE A 122 -10.60 -5.57 4.24
C ILE A 122 -10.20 -4.09 4.23
N ALA A 123 -10.78 -3.33 3.30
CA ALA A 123 -10.61 -1.88 3.23
C ALA A 123 -11.73 -1.19 4.02
N THR A 124 -11.38 -0.44 5.06
CA THR A 124 -12.35 0.23 5.94
C THR A 124 -11.99 1.69 6.21
N GLN A 125 -12.97 2.49 6.65
CA GLN A 125 -12.74 3.86 7.11
C GLN A 125 -12.05 3.89 8.49
N GLY A 126 -11.43 5.01 8.84
CA GLY A 126 -10.92 5.22 10.20
C GLY A 126 -12.06 5.31 11.20
N CYS A 127 -11.94 4.56 12.31
CA CYS A 127 -12.97 4.43 13.34
C CYS A 127 -13.55 5.79 13.77
N LEU A 128 -14.87 5.86 13.87
CA LEU A 128 -15.55 6.88 14.65
C LEU A 128 -15.63 6.40 16.11
N PRO A 129 -15.81 7.30 17.09
CA PRO A 129 -16.01 6.88 18.48
C PRO A 129 -17.14 5.85 18.63
N SER A 130 -18.22 6.02 17.87
CA SER A 130 -19.39 5.13 17.85
C SER A 130 -19.19 3.81 17.10
N THR A 131 -18.10 3.64 16.34
CA THR A 131 -17.88 2.43 15.51
C THR A 131 -16.68 1.62 15.98
N ALA A 132 -16.02 1.99 17.07
CA ALA A 132 -14.85 1.28 17.57
C ALA A 132 -15.19 -0.17 18.00
N ALA A 133 -16.34 -0.38 18.66
CA ALA A 133 -16.79 -1.73 19.00
C ALA A 133 -17.10 -2.59 17.76
N HIS A 134 -17.79 -2.01 16.76
CA HIS A 134 -18.07 -2.67 15.49
C HIS A 134 -16.77 -3.06 14.76
N PHE A 135 -15.73 -2.22 14.83
CA PHE A 135 -14.42 -2.52 14.26
C PHE A 135 -13.77 -3.73 14.92
N TRP A 136 -13.79 -3.82 16.25
CA TRP A 136 -13.23 -4.98 16.95
C TRP A 136 -14.05 -6.25 16.74
N LEU A 137 -15.38 -6.17 16.65
CA LEU A 137 -16.21 -7.30 16.25
C LEU A 137 -15.85 -7.79 14.85
N MET A 138 -15.58 -6.89 13.89
CA MET A 138 -15.08 -7.26 12.56
C MET A 138 -13.72 -7.98 12.64
N VAL A 139 -12.76 -7.46 13.42
CA VAL A 139 -11.44 -8.08 13.61
C VAL A 139 -11.57 -9.52 14.14
N ILE A 140 -12.42 -9.73 15.15
CA ILE A 140 -12.69 -11.05 15.72
C ILE A 140 -13.36 -11.98 14.70
N GLN A 141 -14.45 -11.51 14.09
CA GLN A 141 -15.26 -12.28 13.16
C GLN A 141 -14.45 -12.79 11.96
N GLU A 142 -13.59 -11.94 11.42
CA GLU A 142 -12.79 -12.23 10.22
C GLU A 142 -11.47 -12.91 10.56
N ASN A 143 -11.22 -13.24 11.83
CA ASN A 143 -9.97 -13.81 12.32
C ASN A 143 -8.73 -13.00 11.85
N THR A 144 -8.88 -11.67 11.76
CA THR A 144 -7.79 -10.79 11.34
C THR A 144 -6.68 -10.80 12.39
N ARG A 145 -5.45 -10.97 11.91
CA ARG A 145 -4.24 -10.96 12.76
C ARG A 145 -3.37 -9.74 12.54
N VAL A 146 -3.54 -9.04 11.43
CA VAL A 146 -2.75 -7.87 11.06
C VAL A 146 -3.68 -6.71 10.66
N ILE A 147 -3.48 -5.57 11.30
CA ILE A 147 -4.16 -4.30 11.02
C ILE A 147 -3.13 -3.30 10.54
N VAL A 148 -3.42 -2.62 9.43
CA VAL A 148 -2.61 -1.58 8.83
C VAL A 148 -3.36 -0.25 8.89
N MET A 149 -2.85 0.68 9.71
CA MET A 149 -3.36 2.03 9.87
C MET A 149 -2.43 3.02 9.16
N THR A 150 -2.90 3.68 8.09
CA THR A 150 -2.08 4.58 7.26
C THR A 150 -2.43 6.07 7.45
N THR A 151 -2.82 6.48 8.65
CA THR A 151 -3.17 7.87 8.98
C THR A 151 -2.87 8.17 10.44
N LYS A 152 -2.60 9.42 10.78
CA LYS A 152 -2.57 9.86 12.18
C LYS A 152 -3.99 9.98 12.71
N GLU A 153 -4.17 10.02 14.03
CA GLU A 153 -5.49 10.24 14.63
C GLU A 153 -6.09 11.58 14.18
N MET A 154 -5.23 12.61 14.15
CA MET A 154 -5.56 13.95 13.71
C MET A 154 -4.50 14.46 12.72
N GLU A 155 -4.96 15.12 11.65
CA GLU A 155 -4.11 15.76 10.64
C GLU A 155 -4.66 17.17 10.40
N ARG A 156 -3.83 18.19 10.59
CA ARG A 156 -4.20 19.62 10.46
C ARG A 156 -5.47 20.01 11.24
N GLY A 157 -5.55 19.57 12.50
CA GLY A 157 -6.69 19.85 13.37
C GLY A 157 -7.99 19.10 13.01
N LYS A 158 -7.96 18.20 12.01
CA LYS A 158 -9.11 17.39 11.60
C LYS A 158 -8.94 15.94 12.05
N ASN A 159 -9.95 15.41 12.73
CA ASN A 159 -10.00 14.01 13.14
C ASN A 159 -10.10 13.10 11.92
N LYS A 160 -9.12 12.21 11.75
CA LYS A 160 -9.05 11.21 10.67
C LYS A 160 -9.43 9.81 11.17
N CYS A 161 -9.06 9.49 12.40
CA CYS A 161 -9.39 8.23 13.05
C CYS A 161 -9.48 8.45 14.55
N ALA A 162 -10.57 8.04 15.18
CA ALA A 162 -10.61 7.95 16.63
C ALA A 162 -9.73 6.79 17.09
N ARG A 163 -9.05 6.96 18.21
CA ARG A 163 -8.26 5.90 18.82
C ARG A 163 -9.16 4.72 19.23
N TYR A 164 -8.83 3.54 18.71
CA TYR A 164 -9.54 2.30 18.99
C TYR A 164 -8.64 1.27 19.70
N TRP A 165 -7.53 1.71 20.30
CA TRP A 165 -6.64 0.88 21.09
C TRP A 165 -6.30 1.55 22.44
N PRO A 166 -5.93 0.78 23.48
CA PRO A 166 -5.43 1.32 24.75
C PRO A 166 -3.93 1.69 24.69
N GLU A 167 -3.46 2.45 25.67
CA GLU A 167 -2.01 2.71 25.83
C GLU A 167 -1.27 1.43 26.25
N GLU A 168 0.06 1.42 26.08
CA GLU A 168 0.90 0.27 26.42
C GLU A 168 0.74 -0.14 27.89
N GLY A 169 0.50 -1.44 28.14
CA GLY A 169 0.22 -1.99 29.46
C GLY A 169 -1.25 -1.91 29.89
N GLU A 170 -2.07 -1.10 29.24
CA GLU A 170 -3.48 -0.92 29.56
C GLU A 170 -4.39 -1.88 28.79
N SER A 171 -5.60 -2.07 29.32
CA SER A 171 -6.70 -2.77 28.67
C SER A 171 -7.92 -1.87 28.53
N LYS A 172 -8.65 -2.01 27.44
CA LYS A 172 -9.90 -1.31 27.21
C LYS A 172 -10.96 -2.25 26.64
N GLU A 173 -12.16 -2.12 27.17
CA GLU A 173 -13.34 -2.87 26.73
C GLU A 173 -14.09 -2.11 25.63
N TYR A 174 -14.45 -2.84 24.58
CA TYR A 174 -15.22 -2.39 23.43
C TYR A 174 -16.44 -3.30 23.28
N GLU A 175 -17.47 -3.04 24.09
CA GLU A 175 -18.63 -3.94 24.24
C GLU A 175 -18.16 -5.36 24.61
N LYS A 176 -18.39 -6.36 23.78
CA LYS A 176 -18.04 -7.77 24.06
C LYS A 176 -16.55 -8.10 23.94
N VAL A 177 -15.72 -7.16 23.45
CA VAL A 177 -14.31 -7.40 23.13
C VAL A 177 -13.41 -6.62 24.08
N THR A 178 -12.49 -7.30 24.76
CA THR A 178 -11.44 -6.64 25.54
C THR A 178 -10.14 -6.62 24.75
N VAL A 179 -9.50 -5.45 24.67
CA VAL A 179 -8.22 -5.28 23.97
C VAL A 179 -7.20 -4.83 25.00
N LYS A 180 -6.09 -5.55 25.12
CA LYS A 180 -4.94 -5.18 25.94
C LYS A 180 -3.73 -4.93 25.08
N ASN A 181 -3.04 -3.81 25.28
CA ASN A 181 -1.81 -3.50 24.58
C ASN A 181 -0.61 -4.08 25.34
N MET A 182 -0.05 -5.15 24.79
CA MET A 182 1.01 -5.93 25.42
C MET A 182 2.38 -5.30 25.23
N SER A 183 2.64 -4.75 24.06
CA SER A 183 3.91 -4.12 23.74
C SER A 183 3.77 -3.10 22.61
N GLN A 184 4.62 -2.08 22.64
CA GLN A 184 4.77 -1.12 21.56
C GLN A 184 6.24 -0.96 21.15
N SER A 185 6.49 -0.92 19.85
CA SER A 185 7.80 -0.55 19.30
C SER A 185 7.64 0.41 18.12
N SER A 186 8.58 1.33 17.95
CA SER A 186 8.52 2.34 16.89
C SER A 186 9.78 2.31 16.04
N THR A 187 9.58 2.43 14.74
CA THR A 187 10.62 2.75 13.75
C THR A 187 10.51 4.23 13.39
N THR A 188 11.34 4.68 12.44
CA THR A 188 11.20 6.04 11.87
C THR A 188 9.86 6.24 11.16
N ASP A 189 9.31 5.17 10.56
CA ASP A 189 8.17 5.29 9.64
C ASP A 189 6.84 4.84 10.24
N TYR A 190 6.88 3.92 11.20
CA TYR A 190 5.68 3.31 11.78
C TYR A 190 5.85 2.91 13.24
N THR A 191 4.72 2.71 13.93
CA THR A 191 4.65 2.11 15.26
C THR A 191 3.94 0.76 15.18
N LEU A 192 4.57 -0.30 15.67
CA LEU A 192 3.98 -1.62 15.85
C LEU A 192 3.44 -1.76 17.27
N ARG A 193 2.20 -2.23 17.39
CA ARG A 193 1.60 -2.62 18.66
C ARG A 193 1.18 -4.08 18.60
N GLU A 194 1.39 -4.79 19.69
CA GLU A 194 0.91 -6.16 19.88
C GLU A 194 -0.26 -6.14 20.85
N PHE A 195 -1.44 -6.53 20.36
CA PHE A 195 -2.65 -6.57 21.15
C PHE A 195 -3.00 -8.00 21.51
N LEU A 196 -3.28 -8.23 22.79
CA LEU A 196 -4.03 -9.40 23.23
C LEU A 196 -5.51 -9.03 23.21
N VAL A 197 -6.27 -9.69 22.33
CA VAL A 197 -7.69 -9.44 22.14
C VAL A 197 -8.48 -10.64 22.68
N THR A 198 -9.37 -10.38 23.63
CA THR A 198 -10.19 -11.39 24.29
C THR A 198 -11.65 -11.21 23.89
N TYR A 199 -12.29 -12.29 23.46
CA TYR A 199 -13.72 -12.33 23.14
C TYR A 199 -14.27 -13.72 23.44
N GLN A 200 -15.36 -13.82 24.22
CA GLN A 200 -15.96 -15.10 24.64
C GLN A 200 -14.93 -16.09 25.25
N GLU A 201 -14.06 -15.59 26.13
CA GLU A 201 -12.98 -16.37 26.78
C GLU A 201 -11.88 -16.89 25.82
N GLU A 202 -11.97 -16.60 24.51
CA GLU A 202 -10.90 -16.86 23.56
C GLU A 202 -9.97 -15.67 23.43
N GLU A 203 -8.67 -15.93 23.51
CA GLU A 203 -7.64 -14.92 23.32
C GLU A 203 -6.95 -15.09 21.96
N ARG A 204 -6.63 -13.96 21.32
CA ARG A 204 -5.81 -13.94 20.10
C ARG A 204 -4.91 -12.72 20.06
N THR A 205 -3.73 -12.92 19.49
CA THR A 205 -2.81 -11.82 19.22
C THR A 205 -3.15 -11.12 17.91
N VAL A 206 -3.25 -9.80 17.94
CA VAL A 206 -3.45 -8.93 16.78
C VAL A 206 -2.31 -7.92 16.70
N TYR A 207 -1.65 -7.86 15.55
CA TYR A 207 -0.54 -6.95 15.27
C TYR A 207 -1.08 -5.71 14.57
N HIS A 208 -0.85 -4.54 15.17
CA HIS A 208 -1.30 -3.27 14.64
C HIS A 208 -0.12 -2.42 14.17
N TYR A 209 -0.02 -2.29 12.86
CA TYR A 209 0.98 -1.53 12.14
C TYR A 209 0.45 -0.12 11.83
N HIS A 210 0.97 0.88 12.56
CA HIS A 210 0.58 2.28 12.41
C HIS A 210 1.61 3.07 11.61
N PHE A 211 1.40 3.20 10.31
CA PHE A 211 2.25 4.00 9.44
C PHE A 211 2.03 5.51 9.64
N GLN A 212 3.08 6.21 10.03
CA GLN A 212 3.04 7.62 10.45
C GLN A 212 3.80 8.57 9.50
N ALA A 213 4.61 8.01 8.59
CA ALA A 213 5.38 8.77 7.60
C ALA A 213 4.55 9.26 6.40
N TRP A 214 3.28 8.87 6.25
CA TRP A 214 2.44 9.37 5.15
C TRP A 214 2.11 10.85 5.36
N PRO A 215 2.41 11.75 4.39
CA PRO A 215 2.12 13.17 4.54
C PRO A 215 0.62 13.49 4.48
N ASP A 216 0.23 14.62 5.08
CA ASP A 216 -1.15 15.12 5.04
C ASP A 216 -1.66 15.38 3.61
N HIS A 217 -0.75 15.82 2.72
CA HIS A 217 -1.02 16.03 1.31
C HIS A 217 -0.04 15.25 0.44
N GLY A 218 -0.56 14.65 -0.63
CA GLY A 218 0.23 13.89 -1.58
C GLY A 218 0.59 12.49 -1.07
N VAL A 219 1.85 12.13 -1.31
CA VAL A 219 2.41 10.79 -1.15
C VAL A 219 3.79 10.89 -0.51
N PRO A 220 4.30 9.83 0.15
CA PRO A 220 5.67 9.80 0.61
C PRO A 220 6.66 10.16 -0.51
N SER A 221 7.70 10.93 -0.20
CA SER A 221 8.72 11.34 -1.17
C SER A 221 9.62 10.17 -1.59
N ASP A 222 9.87 9.24 -0.67
CA ASP A 222 10.64 8.03 -0.88
C ASP A 222 9.70 6.81 -0.81
N PRO A 223 9.56 6.02 -1.88
CA PRO A 223 8.80 4.77 -1.84
C PRO A 223 9.39 3.72 -0.90
N GLY A 224 10.68 3.79 -0.59
CA GLY A 224 11.39 2.82 0.27
C GLY A 224 10.73 2.64 1.64
N CYS A 225 10.27 3.72 2.28
CA CYS A 225 9.58 3.64 3.58
C CYS A 225 8.30 2.78 3.51
N VAL A 226 7.52 2.90 2.42
CA VAL A 226 6.30 2.12 2.22
C VAL A 226 6.66 0.66 1.90
N LEU A 227 7.68 0.43 1.09
CA LEU A 227 8.11 -0.92 0.71
C LEU A 227 8.65 -1.72 1.91
N ASN A 228 9.46 -1.09 2.76
CA ASN A 228 9.96 -1.72 3.99
C ASN A 228 8.82 -2.04 4.95
N PHE A 229 7.90 -1.10 5.13
CA PHE A 229 6.69 -1.31 5.92
C PHE A 229 5.83 -2.47 5.39
N LEU A 230 5.66 -2.55 4.06
CA LEU A 230 4.95 -3.64 3.40
C LEU A 230 5.63 -4.99 3.62
N HIS A 231 6.96 -5.03 3.54
CA HIS A 231 7.72 -6.24 3.81
C HIS A 231 7.46 -6.78 5.22
N ASP A 232 7.49 -5.91 6.23
CA ASP A 232 7.25 -6.30 7.62
C ASP A 232 5.81 -6.77 7.87
N VAL A 233 4.83 -6.11 7.24
CA VAL A 233 3.40 -6.50 7.29
C VAL A 233 3.19 -7.88 6.70
N ASN A 234 3.74 -8.14 5.50
CA ASN A 234 3.55 -9.41 4.81
C ASN A 234 4.27 -10.55 5.53
N ALA A 235 5.51 -10.31 5.99
CA ALA A 235 6.24 -11.29 6.78
C ALA A 235 5.47 -11.70 8.04
N ARG A 236 4.79 -10.74 8.69
CA ARG A 236 3.94 -11.03 9.86
C ARG A 236 2.70 -11.84 9.49
N GLN A 237 2.02 -11.46 8.42
CA GLN A 237 0.82 -12.16 7.96
C GLN A 237 1.12 -13.60 7.54
N GLU A 238 2.21 -13.83 6.79
CA GLU A 238 2.67 -15.14 6.34
C GLU A 238 3.10 -16.05 7.51
N ALA A 239 3.65 -15.48 8.57
CA ALA A 239 4.09 -16.24 9.75
C ALA A 239 2.93 -16.81 10.58
N ILE A 240 1.70 -16.34 10.39
CA ILE A 240 0.55 -16.73 11.21
C ILE A 240 -0.37 -17.65 10.39
N THR A 241 -0.28 -18.95 10.64
CA THR A 241 -1.12 -19.94 9.98
C THR A 241 -2.61 -19.69 10.23
N GLY A 242 -3.39 -19.67 9.16
CA GLY A 242 -4.84 -19.45 9.24
C GLY A 242 -5.23 -18.01 9.59
N ALA A 243 -4.33 -17.04 9.48
CA ALA A 243 -4.68 -15.63 9.60
C ALA A 243 -5.74 -15.25 8.55
N GLY A 244 -6.79 -14.56 8.99
CA GLY A 244 -7.80 -13.99 8.10
C GLY A 244 -7.30 -12.77 7.33
N PRO A 245 -8.21 -12.02 6.68
CA PRO A 245 -7.86 -10.86 5.86
C PRO A 245 -7.08 -9.79 6.63
N VAL A 246 -6.11 -9.15 5.96
CA VAL A 246 -5.43 -7.96 6.49
C VAL A 246 -6.40 -6.79 6.44
N ILE A 247 -6.68 -6.17 7.58
CA ILE A 247 -7.51 -4.96 7.63
C ILE A 247 -6.62 -3.76 7.35
N VAL A 248 -6.93 -3.00 6.30
CA VAL A 248 -6.22 -1.77 5.94
C VAL A 248 -7.17 -0.59 6.02
N HIS A 249 -6.78 0.47 6.74
CA HIS A 249 -7.60 1.65 6.87
C HIS A 249 -6.79 2.95 6.89
N CYS A 250 -7.45 4.04 6.49
CA CYS A 250 -6.94 5.39 6.62
C CYS A 250 -8.03 6.25 7.28
N SER A 251 -8.42 7.38 6.66
CA SER A 251 -9.56 8.18 7.09
C SER A 251 -10.86 7.72 6.42
N ALA A 252 -10.93 7.80 5.09
CA ALA A 252 -12.08 7.36 4.30
C ALA A 252 -12.02 5.88 3.88
N GLY A 253 -10.83 5.28 3.97
CA GLY A 253 -10.60 3.91 3.50
C GLY A 253 -10.55 3.77 1.98
N ILE A 254 -10.10 4.80 1.24
CA ILE A 254 -10.07 4.79 -0.23
C ILE A 254 -8.70 5.17 -0.83
N GLY A 255 -8.16 6.35 -0.50
CA GLY A 255 -6.93 6.87 -1.12
C GLY A 255 -5.68 6.11 -0.69
N ARG A 256 -5.19 6.39 0.53
CA ARG A 256 -3.99 5.73 1.09
C ARG A 256 -4.17 4.22 1.23
N THR A 257 -5.36 3.80 1.69
CA THR A 257 -5.77 2.38 1.78
C THR A 257 -5.68 1.68 0.43
N GLY A 258 -6.28 2.25 -0.62
CA GLY A 258 -6.21 1.64 -1.96
C GLY A 258 -4.81 1.67 -2.55
N THR A 259 -4.04 2.73 -2.29
CA THR A 259 -2.63 2.81 -2.74
C THR A 259 -1.80 1.69 -2.11
N PHE A 260 -1.93 1.47 -0.80
CA PHE A 260 -1.24 0.40 -0.09
C PHE A 260 -1.62 -0.98 -0.63
N ILE A 261 -2.92 -1.28 -0.71
CA ILE A 261 -3.43 -2.58 -1.19
C ILE A 261 -2.98 -2.86 -2.63
N VAL A 262 -3.10 -1.88 -3.53
CA VAL A 262 -2.73 -2.06 -4.94
C VAL A 262 -1.24 -2.32 -5.10
N ILE A 263 -0.39 -1.60 -4.36
CA ILE A 263 1.06 -1.89 -4.36
C ILE A 263 1.28 -3.32 -3.91
N ASP A 264 0.71 -3.73 -2.77
CA ASP A 264 0.89 -5.07 -2.23
C ASP A 264 0.48 -6.17 -3.22
N MET A 265 -0.69 -6.05 -3.85
CA MET A 265 -1.19 -7.01 -4.83
C MET A 265 -0.26 -7.17 -6.04
N ILE A 266 0.30 -6.06 -6.55
CA ILE A 266 1.25 -6.10 -7.67
C ILE A 266 2.57 -6.72 -7.24
N LEU A 267 3.06 -6.37 -6.04
CA LEU A 267 4.30 -6.96 -5.52
C LEU A 267 4.16 -8.46 -5.26
N ASP A 268 3.02 -8.92 -4.75
CA ASP A 268 2.71 -10.35 -4.57
C ASP A 268 2.71 -11.08 -5.93
N GLN A 269 2.09 -10.49 -6.95
CA GLN A 269 2.14 -11.03 -8.32
C GLN A 269 3.58 -11.17 -8.83
N ILE A 270 4.40 -10.14 -8.68
CA ILE A 270 5.82 -10.16 -9.11
C ILE A 270 6.62 -11.18 -8.31
N LYS A 271 6.40 -11.30 -6.99
CA LYS A 271 7.07 -12.30 -6.15
C LYS A 271 6.74 -13.73 -6.59
N LYS A 272 5.48 -14.00 -6.95
CA LYS A 272 5.01 -15.32 -7.37
C LYS A 272 5.45 -15.69 -8.80
N GLN A 273 5.41 -14.73 -9.73
CA GLN A 273 5.60 -14.98 -11.16
C GLN A 273 7.00 -14.58 -11.67
N GLY A 274 7.80 -13.87 -10.87
CA GLY A 274 9.11 -13.35 -11.27
C GLY A 274 9.04 -12.02 -12.02
N LEU A 275 10.22 -11.49 -12.39
CA LEU A 275 10.34 -10.17 -13.04
C LEU A 275 9.88 -10.14 -14.51
N ASP A 276 9.69 -11.30 -15.14
CA ASP A 276 9.24 -11.42 -16.53
C ASP A 276 7.70 -11.44 -16.65
N CYS A 277 6.96 -11.29 -15.54
CA CYS A 277 5.51 -11.30 -15.55
C CYS A 277 4.91 -10.03 -16.19
N GLU A 278 3.67 -10.14 -16.67
CA GLU A 278 2.90 -8.99 -17.13
C GLU A 278 2.14 -8.36 -15.95
N ILE A 279 2.32 -7.05 -15.76
CA ILE A 279 1.58 -6.26 -14.77
C ILE A 279 0.76 -5.18 -15.47
N ASP A 280 -0.39 -4.85 -14.89
CA ASP A 280 -1.29 -3.81 -15.40
C ASP A 280 -1.86 -3.01 -14.22
N ILE A 281 -1.18 -1.91 -13.87
CA ILE A 281 -1.51 -1.11 -12.68
C ILE A 281 -2.90 -0.50 -12.81
N GLN A 282 -3.26 -0.03 -14.01
CA GLN A 282 -4.57 0.54 -14.28
C GLN A 282 -5.66 -0.51 -14.06
N ARG A 283 -5.51 -1.71 -14.62
CA ARG A 283 -6.48 -2.81 -14.46
C ARG A 283 -6.58 -3.29 -13.02
N THR A 284 -5.47 -3.39 -12.29
CA THR A 284 -5.50 -3.74 -10.86
C THR A 284 -6.30 -2.72 -10.05
N ILE A 285 -6.15 -1.43 -10.34
CA ILE A 285 -6.94 -0.37 -9.70
C ILE A 285 -8.41 -0.47 -10.09
N GLN A 286 -8.75 -0.74 -11.36
CA GLN A 286 -10.15 -0.97 -11.79
C GLN A 286 -10.79 -2.12 -11.02
N MET A 287 -10.07 -3.24 -10.89
CA MET A 287 -10.51 -4.43 -10.16
C MET A 287 -10.77 -4.10 -8.68
N VAL A 288 -9.85 -3.39 -8.00
CA VAL A 288 -10.06 -2.98 -6.60
C VAL A 288 -11.21 -1.96 -6.48
N ARG A 289 -11.37 -1.07 -7.47
CA ARG A 289 -12.48 -0.11 -7.55
C ARG A 289 -13.84 -0.75 -7.78
N SER A 290 -13.90 -1.96 -8.33
CA SER A 290 -15.15 -2.73 -8.45
C SER A 290 -15.63 -3.29 -7.10
N GLN A 291 -14.73 -3.38 -6.12
CA GLN A 291 -15.01 -3.93 -4.79
C GLN A 291 -15.15 -2.85 -3.72
N ARG A 292 -14.52 -1.67 -3.89
CA ARG A 292 -14.76 -0.48 -3.09
C ARG A 292 -14.58 0.80 -3.91
N SER A 293 -15.56 1.70 -3.85
CA SER A 293 -15.60 2.93 -4.65
C SER A 293 -14.38 3.83 -4.41
N GLY A 294 -13.78 4.37 -5.48
CA GLY A 294 -12.81 5.47 -5.41
C GLY A 294 -11.44 5.10 -4.82
N MET A 295 -11.07 3.82 -4.83
CA MET A 295 -9.75 3.35 -4.39
C MET A 295 -8.64 3.98 -5.24
N VAL A 296 -7.57 4.48 -4.59
CA VAL A 296 -6.56 5.37 -5.20
C VAL A 296 -7.21 6.67 -5.70
N GLN A 297 -7.13 7.74 -4.90
CA GLN A 297 -8.01 8.91 -5.04
C GLN A 297 -7.40 10.04 -5.90
N THR A 298 -6.07 10.12 -6.02
CA THR A 298 -5.41 11.22 -6.71
C THR A 298 -4.38 10.73 -7.72
N GLU A 299 -4.10 11.54 -8.75
CA GLU A 299 -3.03 11.26 -9.72
C GLU A 299 -1.68 11.05 -9.02
N ALA A 300 -1.38 11.82 -7.97
CA ALA A 300 -0.16 11.65 -7.19
C ALA A 300 -0.06 10.25 -6.56
N GLN A 301 -1.17 9.70 -6.07
CA GLN A 301 -1.23 8.33 -5.56
C GLN A 301 -1.07 7.30 -6.69
N TYR A 302 -1.74 7.51 -7.82
CA TYR A 302 -1.60 6.67 -9.01
C TYR A 302 -0.14 6.58 -9.47
N LYS A 303 0.52 7.74 -9.64
CA LYS A 303 1.95 7.83 -9.95
C LYS A 303 2.82 7.16 -8.90
N PHE A 304 2.49 7.31 -7.61
CA PHE A 304 3.24 6.69 -6.53
C PHE A 304 3.20 5.15 -6.57
N VAL A 305 2.09 4.54 -7.00
CA VAL A 305 2.03 3.08 -7.23
C VAL A 305 3.11 2.66 -8.23
N TYR A 306 3.21 3.35 -9.37
CA TYR A 306 4.26 3.08 -10.37
C TYR A 306 5.66 3.23 -9.78
N LEU A 307 5.92 4.32 -9.05
CA LEU A 307 7.24 4.57 -8.46
C LEU A 307 7.61 3.53 -7.39
N ALA A 308 6.65 3.06 -6.60
CA ALA A 308 6.88 2.02 -5.61
C ALA A 308 7.19 0.66 -6.27
N VAL A 309 6.43 0.28 -7.29
CA VAL A 309 6.67 -0.97 -8.04
C VAL A 309 8.01 -0.89 -8.79
N GLN A 310 8.34 0.26 -9.38
CA GLN A 310 9.63 0.53 -10.02
C GLN A 310 10.79 0.36 -9.04
N HIS A 311 10.71 1.02 -7.89
CA HIS A 311 11.75 0.94 -6.86
C HIS A 311 11.93 -0.49 -6.33
N TYR A 312 10.84 -1.22 -6.16
CA TYR A 312 10.89 -2.64 -5.78
C TYR A 312 11.63 -3.48 -6.83
N ILE A 313 11.26 -3.37 -8.11
CA ILE A 313 11.89 -4.12 -9.21
C ILE A 313 13.38 -3.80 -9.33
N GLN A 314 13.76 -2.53 -9.19
CA GLN A 314 15.17 -2.12 -9.18
C GLN A 314 15.93 -2.80 -8.02
N THR A 315 15.34 -2.82 -6.83
CA THR A 315 15.93 -3.46 -5.64
C THR A 315 16.11 -4.97 -5.83
N VAL A 316 15.09 -5.66 -6.35
CA VAL A 316 15.15 -7.10 -6.65
C VAL A 316 16.19 -7.40 -7.73
N SER A 317 16.22 -6.61 -8.80
CA SER A 317 17.17 -6.77 -9.90
C SER A 317 18.62 -6.60 -9.42
N GLN A 318 18.89 -5.58 -8.60
CA GLN A 318 20.22 -5.36 -8.01
C GLN A 318 20.63 -6.51 -7.10
N ARG A 319 19.70 -7.03 -6.29
CA ARG A 319 19.95 -8.20 -5.43
C ARG A 319 20.30 -9.44 -6.25
N MET A 320 19.54 -9.74 -7.30
CA MET A 320 19.81 -10.88 -8.19
C MET A 320 21.17 -10.75 -8.88
N GLN A 321 21.53 -9.56 -9.36
CA GLN A 321 22.85 -9.31 -9.97
C GLN A 321 24.00 -9.48 -8.96
N ALA A 322 23.81 -9.02 -7.71
CA ALA A 322 24.80 -9.18 -6.66
C ALA A 322 25.00 -10.66 -6.29
N GLU A 323 23.92 -11.43 -6.18
CA GLU A 323 23.96 -12.88 -5.94
C GLU A 323 24.66 -13.62 -7.08
N GLN A 324 24.37 -13.28 -8.35
CA GLN A 324 25.06 -13.85 -9.51
C GLN A 324 26.56 -13.54 -9.52
N LYS A 325 26.95 -12.29 -9.24
CA LYS A 325 28.37 -11.89 -9.13
C LYS A 325 29.08 -12.64 -8.00
N SER A 326 28.43 -12.79 -6.85
CA SER A 326 28.96 -13.55 -5.72
C SER A 326 29.18 -15.02 -6.07
N LEU A 327 28.22 -15.66 -6.77
CA LEU A 327 28.35 -17.03 -7.24
C LEU A 327 29.47 -17.21 -8.28
N GLN A 328 29.64 -16.25 -9.20
CA GLN A 328 30.74 -16.26 -10.17
C GLN A 328 32.10 -16.14 -9.48
N LEU A 329 32.24 -15.20 -8.54
CA LEU A 329 33.46 -15.05 -7.75
C LEU A 329 33.77 -16.33 -6.93
N GLY A 330 32.79 -16.92 -6.27
CA GLY A 330 32.96 -18.19 -5.53
C GLY A 330 33.38 -19.37 -6.42
N ARG A 331 32.91 -19.40 -7.68
CA ARG A 331 33.37 -20.37 -8.69
C ARG A 331 34.81 -20.10 -9.15
N GLU A 332 35.22 -18.85 -9.26
CA GLU A 332 36.61 -18.48 -9.58
C GLU A 332 37.58 -18.89 -8.45
N TYR A 333 37.18 -18.75 -7.18
CA TYR A 333 37.99 -19.21 -6.03
C TYR A 333 38.13 -20.74 -5.95
N THR A 334 37.15 -21.50 -6.43
CA THR A 334 37.21 -22.98 -6.46
C THR A 334 37.93 -23.53 -7.69
N ASN A 335 38.17 -22.70 -8.71
CA ASN A 335 38.92 -23.04 -9.91
C ASN A 335 40.43 -22.73 -9.83
N ILE A 336 40.92 -22.26 -8.67
CA ILE A 336 42.36 -22.23 -8.39
C ILE A 336 42.83 -23.67 -8.21
N ARG A 337 43.18 -24.33 -9.33
CA ARG A 337 44.08 -25.48 -9.27
C ARG A 337 45.40 -24.95 -8.70
N TYR A 338 45.72 -25.33 -7.48
CA TYR A 338 47.11 -25.29 -7.03
C TYR A 338 47.91 -26.10 -8.04
N SER A 339 48.71 -25.41 -8.85
CA SER A 339 49.77 -26.02 -9.64
C SER A 339 50.75 -26.63 -8.64
N ASN A 340 50.53 -27.88 -8.26
CA ASN A 340 51.49 -28.66 -7.51
C ASN A 340 52.69 -28.92 -8.44
N GLU A 341 53.64 -27.99 -8.48
CA GLU A 341 55.03 -28.37 -8.68
C GLU A 341 55.55 -28.88 -7.32
N ILE A 342 55.34 -30.18 -7.07
CA ILE A 342 56.08 -30.90 -6.04
C ILE A 342 56.86 -32.00 -6.75
N ASN A 343 58.15 -31.74 -6.95
CA ASN A 343 59.16 -32.75 -7.16
C ASN A 343 59.10 -33.75 -5.99
N VAL A 344 58.88 -35.01 -6.33
CA VAL A 344 58.81 -36.13 -5.40
C VAL A 344 60.19 -36.38 -4.79
N SER A 345 60.26 -36.44 -3.46
CA SER A 345 61.20 -37.33 -2.74
C SER A 345 60.57 -37.79 -1.42
N PRO A 346 60.85 -39.01 -0.93
CA PRO A 346 59.92 -39.70 -0.02
C PRO A 346 60.31 -39.67 1.47
N SER A 347 59.33 -39.32 2.31
CA SER A 347 59.00 -39.87 3.65
C SER A 347 59.96 -39.62 4.86
N PRO A 348 59.55 -39.86 6.14
CA PRO A 348 58.21 -40.17 6.69
C PRO A 348 57.79 -39.38 7.98
N SER A 349 56.48 -39.41 8.24
CA SER A 349 55.75 -39.34 9.54
C SER A 349 55.82 -38.09 10.45
N ILE A 350 54.65 -37.54 10.81
CA ILE A 350 54.16 -37.29 12.19
C ILE A 350 52.66 -36.90 12.15
N VAL A 351 51.91 -37.43 13.11
CA VAL A 351 50.47 -37.28 13.40
C VAL A 351 50.18 -35.92 14.07
N THR A 352 49.05 -35.24 13.79
CA THR A 352 48.20 -34.53 14.79
C THR A 352 46.94 -33.83 14.20
N GLU A 353 45.95 -33.68 15.09
CA GLU A 353 44.51 -33.36 14.96
C GLU A 353 44.08 -31.95 14.48
N PRO A 354 42.77 -31.70 14.20
CA PRO A 354 42.26 -30.43 13.68
C PRO A 354 41.87 -29.43 14.79
N VAL A 355 42.29 -28.17 14.64
CA VAL A 355 41.82 -27.05 15.48
C VAL A 355 40.76 -26.23 14.74
N LYS A 356 39.66 -25.97 15.46
CA LYS A 356 38.45 -25.24 15.06
C LYS A 356 38.74 -23.78 14.72
N GLY A 357 38.19 -23.31 13.60
CA GLY A 357 38.22 -21.91 13.16
C GLY A 357 37.33 -20.99 14.00
N LEU A 358 37.87 -19.82 14.33
CA LEU A 358 37.27 -18.72 15.08
C LEU A 358 36.36 -17.85 14.20
N THR A 359 35.18 -17.55 14.74
CA THR A 359 34.19 -16.60 14.22
C THR A 359 34.60 -15.15 14.54
N LEU A 360 34.60 -14.25 13.55
CA LEU A 360 34.79 -12.81 13.77
C LEU A 360 33.46 -12.06 13.62
N THR A 361 33.00 -11.48 14.73
CA THR A 361 31.88 -10.53 14.81
C THR A 361 32.39 -9.09 14.65
N LEU A 362 31.82 -8.33 13.70
CA LEU A 362 32.09 -6.89 13.57
C LEU A 362 31.08 -6.07 14.40
N SER A 363 31.61 -5.30 15.36
CA SER A 363 30.90 -4.26 16.12
C SER A 363 30.94 -2.92 15.40
N ARG A 364 29.81 -2.21 15.47
CA ARG A 364 29.48 -0.92 14.85
C ARG A 364 29.88 0.23 15.78
N SER A 365 30.61 1.23 15.29
CA SER A 365 30.91 2.48 16.03
C SER A 365 30.40 3.69 15.27
N THR A 366 29.65 4.52 15.98
CA THR A 366 29.06 5.80 15.57
C THR A 366 29.98 6.98 15.87
N THR A 367 30.04 7.97 14.99
CA THR A 367 30.51 9.32 15.33
C THR A 367 29.71 10.38 14.57
N SER A 368 29.16 11.30 15.36
CA SER A 368 28.41 12.49 14.97
C SER A 368 29.34 13.65 14.58
N LEU A 369 28.95 14.46 13.60
CA LEU A 369 29.53 15.80 13.39
C LEU A 369 28.41 16.84 13.19
N PHE A 370 28.50 17.90 13.99
CA PHE A 370 27.71 19.12 13.94
C PHE A 370 28.22 20.05 12.82
N THR A 371 27.31 20.73 12.13
CA THR A 371 27.63 21.98 11.39
C THR A 371 26.48 22.96 11.43
N THR A 372 26.86 24.22 11.57
CA THR A 372 26.10 25.43 11.90
C THR A 372 25.44 26.12 10.70
N THR A 373 24.37 26.86 10.97
CA THR A 373 23.60 27.76 10.08
C THR A 373 24.27 29.12 9.84
N PRO A 374 23.87 29.84 8.77
CA PRO A 374 23.58 31.27 8.93
C PRO A 374 22.25 31.74 8.30
N ASN A 375 21.65 32.71 8.98
CA ASN A 375 20.48 33.52 8.62
C ASN A 375 20.74 34.47 7.43
N CYS A 376 19.72 34.73 6.60
CA CYS A 376 19.58 36.02 5.93
C CYS A 376 18.10 36.36 5.63
N ARG A 377 17.71 37.62 5.92
CA ARG A 377 16.35 38.17 5.87
C ARG A 377 15.97 38.70 4.46
N SER A 378 14.65 38.72 4.24
CA SER A 378 13.82 39.16 3.08
C SER A 378 13.97 40.63 2.63
N PRO A 379 13.35 41.08 1.50
CA PRO A 379 11.93 41.50 1.54
C PRO A 379 11.06 41.25 0.28
N CYS A 380 9.76 41.33 0.55
CA CYS A 380 8.56 41.19 -0.29
C CYS A 380 8.40 42.28 -1.38
N LYS A 381 7.79 41.92 -2.53
CA LYS A 381 7.09 42.85 -3.44
C LYS A 381 5.85 42.18 -4.05
N THR A 382 4.73 42.85 -3.87
CA THR A 382 3.38 42.61 -4.40
C THR A 382 3.22 43.15 -5.82
N SER A 383 2.47 42.47 -6.68
CA SER A 383 1.75 43.10 -7.79
C SER A 383 0.57 42.25 -8.22
N ASP A 384 -0.64 42.77 -7.95
CA ASP A 384 -1.92 42.36 -8.52
C ASP A 384 -1.95 42.56 -10.03
N ALA A 385 -2.45 41.56 -10.77
CA ALA A 385 -2.96 41.73 -12.12
C ALA A 385 -4.10 40.73 -12.38
N HIS A 386 -5.32 41.27 -12.39
CA HIS A 386 -6.56 40.60 -12.74
C HIS A 386 -6.58 40.24 -14.24
N LEU A 387 -6.86 38.97 -14.58
CA LEU A 387 -7.24 38.55 -15.94
C LEU A 387 -8.41 37.54 -15.89
N PRO A 388 -9.26 37.49 -16.94
CA PRO A 388 -10.67 37.11 -16.86
C PRO A 388 -10.94 35.59 -16.94
N ARG A 389 -12.07 35.16 -16.36
CA ARG A 389 -12.58 33.77 -16.35
C ARG A 389 -13.02 33.28 -17.74
N PRO A 390 -12.76 32.00 -18.10
CA PRO A 390 -13.46 31.29 -19.16
C PRO A 390 -14.81 30.70 -18.67
N PRO A 391 -15.70 30.29 -19.59
CA PRO A 391 -17.10 29.98 -19.31
C PRO A 391 -17.31 28.65 -18.54
N ASP A 392 -18.38 28.61 -17.76
CA ASP A 392 -18.88 27.43 -17.03
C ASP A 392 -19.40 26.35 -17.99
N GLU A 393 -18.96 25.10 -17.79
CA GLU A 393 -19.73 23.83 -17.78
C GLU A 393 -18.88 22.62 -18.20
N MET A 394 -18.30 21.93 -17.21
CA MET A 394 -17.90 20.51 -17.28
C MET A 394 -18.21 19.89 -15.89
N PRO A 395 -18.71 18.62 -15.79
CA PRO A 395 -19.15 18.06 -14.52
C PRO A 395 -18.00 17.98 -13.51
N LYS A 396 -18.21 18.57 -12.33
CA LYS A 396 -17.26 18.59 -11.21
C LYS A 396 -16.91 17.17 -10.76
N GLN A 397 -15.64 16.97 -10.45
CA GLN A 397 -15.05 15.76 -9.89
C GLN A 397 -15.88 15.22 -8.70
N LEU A 398 -16.30 13.96 -8.78
CA LEU A 398 -17.14 13.27 -7.78
C LEU A 398 -16.53 13.17 -6.36
N TYR A 399 -15.27 13.58 -6.17
CA TYR A 399 -14.54 13.43 -4.91
C TYR A 399 -13.85 14.71 -4.39
N GLU A 400 -14.19 15.90 -4.90
CA GLU A 400 -13.80 17.15 -4.23
C GLU A 400 -14.67 17.39 -2.99
N ASN A 401 -14.24 16.84 -1.85
CA ASN A 401 -14.68 17.29 -0.53
C ASN A 401 -13.45 17.57 0.34
N ILE A 402 -12.66 18.56 -0.07
CA ILE A 402 -11.76 19.33 0.79
C ILE A 402 -12.11 20.80 0.52
N PRO A 403 -12.45 21.62 1.54
CA PRO A 403 -12.81 23.01 1.30
C PRO A 403 -11.65 23.75 0.64
N LEU A 404 -11.85 24.18 -0.61
CA LEU A 404 -11.01 25.15 -1.32
C LEU A 404 -11.33 26.55 -0.77
N LYS A 405 -10.87 26.87 0.44
CA LYS A 405 -10.67 28.25 0.89
C LYS A 405 -9.43 28.28 1.80
N GLU A 406 -8.63 29.32 1.61
CA GLU A 406 -7.28 29.60 2.15
C GLU A 406 -6.14 29.17 1.22
N ARG A 407 -6.09 29.86 0.07
CA ARG A 407 -4.83 30.34 -0.51
C ARG A 407 -4.39 31.58 0.26
#